data_AF-A0A7S1LDZ3-F1
#
_entry.id   AF-A0A7S1LDZ3-F1
#
_cell.length_a   1.000
_cell.length_b   1.000
_cell.length_c   1.000
_cell.angle_alpha   90.00
_cell.angle_beta   90.00
_cell.angle_gamma   90.00
#
_symmetry.space_group_name_H-M   'P 1'
#
loop_
_entity.id
_entity.type
_entity.pdbx_description
1 polymer ?
#
loop_
_entity_poly.entity_id
_entity_poly.type
_entity_poly.pdbx_seq_one_letter_code
_entity_poly.pdbx_strand_id
1 'polypeptide(L)'
;MPRGPSEQDLKDALQTYSVQKEQCMKDGDKIGQAEAALAMSQIHVMAGKIEDGRRVNNFLPMAKMHAAMAGANAEMAQALYYEMGPEKHVEQIKSAQTVLDMERVQWNAAYRGSKFDYNYQVG
;
A
#
# COMPACT_ATOMS: atom_id res chain seq x y z
N MET A 1 25.98 -4.94 -6.46
CA MET A 1 24.65 -4.32 -6.67
C MET A 1 23.98 -4.23 -5.30
N PRO A 2 23.38 -3.09 -4.91
CA PRO A 2 22.57 -3.06 -3.69
C PRO A 2 21.41 -4.05 -3.85
N ARG A 3 21.22 -4.93 -2.86
CA ARG A 3 20.02 -5.77 -2.80
C ARG A 3 18.84 -4.83 -2.53
N GLY A 4 17.72 -5.02 -3.25
CA GLY A 4 16.47 -4.32 -2.93
C GLY A 4 15.99 -4.65 -1.50
N PRO A 5 14.94 -3.99 -1.00
CA PRO A 5 14.44 -4.22 0.35
C PRO A 5 14.00 -5.68 0.54
N SER A 6 14.29 -6.23 1.71
CA SER A 6 13.81 -7.55 2.11
C SER A 6 12.32 -7.54 2.48
N GLU A 7 11.68 -8.71 2.59
CA GLU A 7 10.30 -8.82 3.07
C GLU A 7 10.15 -8.22 4.48
N GLN A 8 11.16 -8.40 5.33
CA GLN A 8 11.22 -7.83 6.67
C GLN A 8 11.29 -6.30 6.64
N ASP A 9 12.15 -5.71 5.78
CA ASP A 9 12.24 -4.25 5.63
C ASP A 9 10.89 -3.64 5.19
N LEU A 10 10.20 -4.30 4.26
CA LEU A 10 8.90 -3.85 3.78
C LEU A 10 7.81 -3.98 4.85
N LYS A 11 7.82 -5.07 5.63
CA LYS A 11 6.92 -5.24 6.77
C LYS A 11 7.11 -4.11 7.79
N ASP A 12 8.35 -3.86 8.20
CA ASP A 12 8.66 -2.84 9.21
C ASP A 12 8.23 -1.46 8.72
N ALA A 13 8.47 -1.15 7.44
CA ALA A 13 7.98 0.09 6.83
C ALA A 13 6.44 0.18 6.84
N LEU A 14 5.72 -0.90 6.50
CA LEU A 14 4.26 -0.91 6.56
C LEU A 14 3.74 -0.67 7.99
N GLN A 15 4.39 -1.26 8.99
CA GLN A 15 4.02 -1.05 10.39
C GLN A 15 4.24 0.41 10.81
N THR A 16 5.39 0.99 10.49
CA THR A 16 5.68 2.40 10.78
C THR A 16 4.67 3.33 10.12
N TYR A 17 4.41 3.17 8.82
CA TYR A 17 3.46 4.02 8.11
C TYR A 17 2.01 3.79 8.55
N SER A 18 1.64 2.58 8.99
CA SER A 18 0.31 2.34 9.55
C SER A 18 0.09 3.17 10.83
N VAL A 19 1.09 3.21 11.71
CA VAL A 19 1.04 4.03 12.93
C VAL A 19 1.05 5.52 12.59
N GLN A 20 1.92 5.96 11.67
CA GLN A 20 1.98 7.35 11.24
C GLN A 20 0.65 7.81 10.63
N LYS A 21 0.06 7.01 9.75
CA LYS A 21 -1.23 7.33 9.12
C LYS A 21 -2.35 7.51 10.14
N GLU A 22 -2.40 6.63 11.15
CA GLU A 22 -3.37 6.75 12.23
C GLU A 22 -3.12 8.01 13.09
N GLN A 23 -1.86 8.34 13.35
CA GLN A 23 -1.50 9.55 14.10
C GLN A 23 -1.89 10.81 13.32
N CYS A 24 -1.53 10.93 12.04
CA CYS A 24 -1.92 12.05 11.18
C CYS A 24 -3.45 12.21 11.11
N MET A 25 -4.20 11.10 11.05
CA MET A 25 -5.66 11.12 11.10
C MET A 25 -6.19 11.73 12.42
N LYS A 26 -5.60 11.37 13.56
CA LYS A 26 -5.99 11.91 14.88
C LYS A 26 -5.66 13.40 15.00
N ASP A 27 -4.54 13.82 14.43
CA ASP A 27 -4.07 15.20 14.47
C ASP A 27 -4.75 16.12 13.44
N GLY A 28 -5.54 15.54 12.51
CA GLY A 28 -6.15 16.26 11.41
C GLY A 28 -5.17 16.65 10.30
N ASP A 29 -3.96 16.08 10.29
CA ASP A 29 -2.95 16.28 9.26
C ASP A 29 -3.27 15.45 8.01
N LYS A 30 -4.05 16.04 7.11
CA LYS A 30 -4.45 15.41 5.85
C LYS A 30 -3.28 15.15 4.90
N ILE A 31 -2.25 16.01 4.91
CA ILE A 31 -1.08 15.84 4.05
C ILE A 31 -0.29 14.61 4.51
N GLY A 32 0.07 14.54 5.78
CA GLY A 32 0.78 13.40 6.33
C GLY A 32 -0.02 12.10 6.21
N GLN A 33 -1.35 12.16 6.37
CA GLN A 33 -2.22 10.99 6.16
C GLN A 33 -2.20 10.51 4.70
N ALA A 34 -2.26 11.43 3.72
CA ALA A 34 -2.23 11.11 2.30
C ALA A 34 -0.87 10.54 1.87
N GLU A 35 0.21 11.13 2.36
CA GLU A 35 1.58 10.69 2.07
C GLU A 35 1.85 9.30 2.65
N ALA A 36 1.45 9.05 3.90
CA ALA A 36 1.57 7.72 4.50
C ALA A 36 0.74 6.68 3.73
N ALA A 37 -0.49 7.01 3.33
CA ALA A 37 -1.31 6.12 2.51
C ALA A 37 -0.67 5.84 1.14
N LEU A 38 -0.13 6.85 0.45
CA LEU A 38 0.54 6.67 -0.83
C LEU A 38 1.77 5.76 -0.68
N ALA A 39 2.61 6.00 0.34
CA ALA A 39 3.77 5.16 0.63
C ALA A 39 3.36 3.71 0.91
N MET A 40 2.36 3.49 1.76
CA MET A 40 1.84 2.14 2.03
C MET A 40 1.34 1.45 0.76
N SER A 41 0.67 2.17 -0.15
CA SER A 41 0.19 1.58 -1.40
C SER A 41 1.33 0.99 -2.25
N GLN A 42 2.44 1.71 -2.35
CA GLN A 42 3.63 1.30 -3.11
C GLN A 42 4.38 0.16 -2.40
N ILE A 43 4.50 0.23 -1.08
CA ILE A 43 5.14 -0.82 -0.28
C ILE A 43 4.34 -2.13 -0.35
N HIS A 44 3.01 -2.08 -0.30
CA HIS A 44 2.17 -3.26 -0.49
C HIS A 44 2.36 -3.89 -1.87
N VAL A 45 2.53 -3.11 -2.94
CA VAL A 45 2.87 -3.64 -4.27
C VAL A 45 4.20 -4.40 -4.25
N MET A 46 5.23 -3.84 -3.61
CA MET A 46 6.54 -4.51 -3.48
C MET A 46 6.44 -5.78 -2.66
N ALA A 47 5.79 -5.73 -1.49
CA ALA A 47 5.64 -6.87 -0.59
C ALA A 47 4.83 -8.01 -1.25
N GLY A 48 3.75 -7.67 -1.97
CA GLY A 48 2.96 -8.66 -2.71
C GLY A 48 3.72 -9.36 -3.84
N LYS A 49 4.74 -8.72 -4.43
CA LYS A 49 5.62 -9.36 -5.42
C LYS A 49 6.59 -10.34 -4.75
N ILE A 50 7.15 -9.97 -3.59
CA ILE A 50 8.05 -10.85 -2.83
C ILE A 50 7.28 -12.07 -2.31
N GLU A 51 6.11 -11.85 -1.70
CA GLU A 51 5.27 -12.93 -1.16
C GLU A 51 4.88 -13.92 -2.27
N ASP A 52 4.49 -13.42 -3.44
CA ASP A 52 4.14 -14.26 -4.57
C ASP A 52 5.33 -15.09 -5.07
N GLY A 53 6.52 -14.50 -5.18
CA GLY A 53 7.73 -15.24 -5.55
C GLY A 53 7.97 -16.43 -4.62
N ARG A 54 7.82 -16.22 -3.31
CA ARG A 54 7.93 -17.28 -2.29
C ARG A 54 6.82 -18.33 -2.44
N ARG A 55 5.58 -17.90 -2.67
CA ARG A 55 4.41 -18.80 -2.80
C ARG A 55 4.51 -19.67 -4.04
N VAL A 56 4.95 -19.13 -5.17
CA VAL A 56 5.20 -19.88 -6.40
C VAL A 56 6.23 -20.98 -6.17
N ASN A 57 7.34 -20.67 -5.48
CA ASN A 57 8.36 -21.67 -5.14
C ASN A 57 7.82 -22.82 -4.27
N ASN A 58 6.74 -22.56 -3.52
CA ASN A 58 6.08 -23.52 -2.64
C ASN A 58 4.79 -24.10 -3.25
N PHE A 59 4.51 -23.88 -4.54
CA PHE A 59 3.29 -24.33 -5.24
C PHE A 59 1.98 -23.83 -4.59
N LEU A 60 2.02 -22.65 -3.96
CA LEU A 60 0.87 -22.02 -3.34
C LEU A 60 0.21 -20.99 -4.30
N PRO A 61 -1.11 -20.78 -4.21
CA PRO A 61 -1.78 -19.75 -5.00
C PRO A 61 -1.31 -18.36 -4.58
N MET A 62 -1.30 -17.41 -5.52
CA MET A 62 -0.90 -16.00 -5.28
C MET A 62 -1.69 -15.38 -4.13
N ALA A 63 -1.02 -14.52 -3.36
CA ALA A 63 -1.67 -13.82 -2.26
C ALA A 63 -2.56 -12.69 -2.77
N LYS A 64 -3.61 -12.37 -2.00
CA LYS A 64 -4.61 -11.35 -2.38
C LYS A 64 -4.50 -10.08 -1.54
N MET A 65 -4.05 -10.21 -0.29
CA MET A 65 -4.17 -9.14 0.70
C MET A 65 -3.26 -7.95 0.40
N HIS A 66 -2.01 -8.16 -0.01
CA HIS A 66 -1.15 -7.04 -0.41
C HIS A 66 -1.71 -6.25 -1.60
N ALA A 67 -2.26 -6.93 -2.61
CA ALA A 67 -2.88 -6.23 -3.74
C ALA A 67 -4.15 -5.46 -3.33
N ALA A 68 -4.96 -6.02 -2.43
CA ALA A 68 -6.13 -5.35 -1.89
C ALA A 68 -5.73 -4.10 -1.09
N MET A 69 -4.74 -4.21 -0.21
CA MET A 69 -4.29 -3.07 0.61
C MET A 69 -3.55 -2.02 -0.20
N ALA A 70 -2.85 -2.42 -1.27
CA ALA A 70 -2.30 -1.47 -2.22
C ALA A 70 -3.40 -0.57 -2.80
N GLY A 71 -4.50 -1.18 -3.27
CA GLY A 71 -5.66 -0.45 -3.77
C GLY A 71 -6.32 0.42 -2.72
N ALA A 72 -6.61 -0.11 -1.54
CA ALA A 72 -7.29 0.63 -0.46
C ALA A 72 -6.50 1.87 -0.01
N ASN A 73 -5.18 1.74 0.11
CA ASN A 73 -4.32 2.87 0.47
C ASN A 73 -4.17 3.87 -0.69
N ALA A 74 -4.14 3.42 -1.94
CA ALA A 74 -4.10 4.31 -3.10
C ALA A 74 -5.41 5.11 -3.26
N GLU A 75 -6.57 4.49 -3.06
CA GLU A 75 -7.88 5.18 -3.03
C GLU A 75 -7.93 6.26 -1.95
N MET A 76 -7.48 5.92 -0.73
CA MET A 76 -7.42 6.86 0.38
C MET A 76 -6.50 8.04 0.07
N ALA A 77 -5.28 7.77 -0.40
CA ALA A 77 -4.33 8.82 -0.77
C ALA A 77 -4.91 9.74 -1.84
N GLN A 78 -5.47 9.15 -2.90
CA GLN A 78 -6.06 9.89 -4.01
C GLN A 78 -7.22 10.78 -3.53
N ALA A 79 -8.13 10.25 -2.72
CA ALA A 79 -9.26 11.01 -2.17
C ALA A 79 -8.79 12.22 -1.34
N LEU A 80 -7.79 12.03 -0.47
CA LEU A 80 -7.22 13.11 0.33
C LEU A 80 -6.55 14.19 -0.54
N TYR A 81 -5.78 13.79 -1.55
CA TYR A 81 -5.16 14.74 -2.48
C TYR A 81 -6.18 15.51 -3.32
N TYR A 82 -7.28 14.88 -3.73
CA TYR A 82 -8.40 15.58 -4.36
C TYR A 82 -9.05 16.59 -3.41
N GLU A 83 -9.21 16.26 -2.14
CA GLU A 83 -9.78 17.18 -1.14
C GLU A 83 -8.90 18.41 -0.90
N MET A 84 -7.57 18.25 -0.95
CA MET A 84 -6.61 19.34 -0.72
C MET A 84 -6.34 20.24 -1.93
N GLY A 85 -6.90 19.91 -3.10
CA GLY A 85 -6.71 20.63 -4.36
C GLY A 85 -5.93 19.78 -5.37
N PRO A 86 -6.61 19.11 -6.32
CA PRO A 86 -5.97 18.16 -7.24
C PRO A 86 -4.91 18.79 -8.13
N GLU A 87 -5.04 20.08 -8.45
CA GLU A 87 -4.07 20.85 -9.23
C GLU A 87 -2.71 21.00 -8.53
N LYS A 88 -2.67 20.88 -7.19
CA LYS A 88 -1.43 20.96 -6.40
C LYS A 88 -0.77 19.60 -6.18
N HIS A 89 -1.50 18.52 -6.43
CA HIS A 89 -1.10 17.15 -6.09
C HIS A 89 -1.15 16.20 -7.30
N VAL A 90 -0.96 16.75 -8.50
CA VAL A 90 -1.08 16.02 -9.78
C VAL A 90 -0.21 14.77 -9.81
N GLU A 91 1.04 14.85 -9.35
CA GLU A 91 1.98 13.72 -9.39
C GLU A 91 1.64 12.64 -8.36
N GLN A 92 1.17 13.03 -7.18
CA GLN A 92 0.70 12.08 -6.17
C GLN A 92 -0.58 11.37 -6.62
N ILE A 93 -1.52 12.10 -7.23
CA ILE A 93 -2.75 11.53 -7.79
C ILE A 93 -2.43 10.57 -8.93
N LYS A 94 -1.51 10.91 -9.84
CA LYS A 94 -1.05 10.01 -10.90
C LYS A 94 -0.37 8.76 -10.33
N SER A 95 0.43 8.92 -9.28
CA SER A 95 1.12 7.80 -8.62
C SER A 95 0.12 6.83 -7.98
N ALA A 96 -0.88 7.36 -7.27
CA ALA A 96 -1.97 6.55 -6.72
C ALA A 96 -2.77 5.87 -7.83
N GLN A 97 -3.13 6.60 -8.90
CA GLN A 97 -3.84 6.05 -10.05
C GLN A 97 -3.08 4.91 -10.72
N THR A 98 -1.75 5.03 -10.84
CA THR A 98 -0.90 3.98 -11.40
C THR A 98 -1.02 2.68 -10.61
N VAL A 99 -1.14 2.75 -9.27
CA VAL A 99 -1.37 1.56 -8.43
C VAL A 99 -2.80 1.01 -8.64
N LEU A 100 -3.81 1.88 -8.75
CA LEU A 100 -5.20 1.48 -8.98
C LEU A 100 -5.44 0.84 -10.35
N ASP A 101 -4.64 1.21 -11.34
CA ASP A 101 -4.70 0.68 -12.71
C ASP A 101 -4.00 -0.68 -12.86
N MET A 102 -3.26 -1.15 -11.85
CA MET A 102 -2.63 -2.47 -11.90
C MET A 102 -3.71 -3.56 -11.92
N GLU A 103 -3.69 -4.44 -12.92
CA GLU A 103 -4.67 -5.53 -13.08
C GLU A 103 -4.86 -6.34 -11.80
N ARG A 104 -3.74 -6.67 -11.12
CA ARG A 104 -3.78 -7.42 -9.87
C ARG A 104 -4.51 -6.67 -8.75
N VAL A 105 -4.36 -5.34 -8.69
CA VAL A 105 -5.05 -4.48 -7.71
C VAL A 105 -6.54 -4.38 -8.04
N GLN A 106 -6.89 -4.36 -9.32
CA GLN A 106 -8.29 -4.37 -9.77
C GLN A 106 -8.98 -5.72 -9.49
N TRP A 107 -8.32 -6.85 -9.80
CA TRP A 107 -8.86 -8.19 -9.51
C TRP A 107 -9.12 -8.46 -8.04
N ASN A 108 -8.42 -7.77 -7.14
CA ASN A 108 -8.59 -7.91 -5.70
C ASN A 108 -9.40 -6.76 -5.06
N ALA A 109 -10.12 -5.95 -5.86
CA ALA A 109 -10.89 -4.81 -5.38
C ALA A 109 -11.94 -5.18 -4.31
N ALA A 110 -12.58 -6.35 -4.43
CA ALA A 110 -13.56 -6.84 -3.46
C ALA A 110 -13.02 -6.99 -2.03
N TYR A 111 -11.69 -7.04 -1.86
CA TYR A 111 -11.04 -7.20 -0.56
C TYR A 111 -10.52 -5.88 0.04
N ARG A 112 -10.65 -4.72 -0.64
CA ARG A 112 -10.10 -3.43 -0.17
C ARG A 112 -10.62 -2.97 1.21
N GLY A 113 -11.83 -3.37 1.58
CA GLY A 113 -12.40 -3.11 2.91
C GLY A 113 -11.95 -4.07 4.02
N SER A 114 -11.07 -5.02 3.70
CA SER A 114 -10.63 -6.04 4.66
C SER A 114 -9.57 -5.49 5.61
N LYS A 115 -9.51 -6.03 6.82
CA LYS A 115 -8.42 -5.73 7.76
C LYS A 115 -7.12 -6.39 7.29
N PHE A 116 -6.02 -5.67 7.44
CA PHE A 116 -4.67 -6.19 7.25
C PHE A 116 -3.94 -6.19 8.58
N ASP A 117 -3.39 -7.33 8.97
CA ASP A 117 -2.56 -7.43 10.18
C ASP A 117 -1.13 -7.03 9.84
N TYR A 118 -0.67 -5.89 10.35
CA TYR A 118 0.70 -5.41 10.15
C TYR A 118 1.73 -6.09 11.08
N ASN A 119 1.29 -6.94 12.01
CA ASN A 119 2.16 -7.72 12.89
C ASN A 119 2.45 -9.14 12.36
N TYR A 120 2.12 -9.43 11.10
CA TYR A 120 2.34 -10.74 10.46
C TYR A 120 3.81 -11.18 10.49
N GLN A 121 4.05 -12.49 10.47
CA GLN A 121 5.40 -13.05 10.39
C GLN A 121 5.84 -13.20 8.94
N VAL A 122 7.07 -12.76 8.65
CA VAL A 122 7.74 -13.10 7.39
C VAL A 122 8.32 -14.50 7.53
N GLY A 123 8.19 -15.31 6.48
CA GLY A 123 8.55 -16.73 6.48
C GLY A 123 9.83 -17.05 5.73
#